data_AF-A0A2E4D6C4-F1
#
_entry.id   AF-A0A2E4D6C4-F1
#
_cell.length_a   1.000
_cell.length_b   1.000
_cell.length_c   1.000
_cell.angle_alpha   90.00
_cell.angle_beta   90.00
_cell.angle_gamma   90.00
#
_symmetry.space_group_name_H-M   'P 1'
#
loop_
_entity.id
_entity.type
_entity.pdbx_description
1 polymer ?
#
loop_
_entity_poly.entity_id
_entity_poly.type
_entity_poly.pdbx_seq_one_letter_code
_entity_poly.pdbx_strand_id
1 'polypeptide(L)'
;MKFILMIAVLVSANVFAADYERQMDSFTISTIAGNGARVYYNCDSVETKTKKVLEQMGAIVQSVRCTGGLDRWNGRFNLPARVTAVYDVLNSELDGNVATRIVSTRISERDNCHLNIEIFEAVKDNFEIEKFTQRRCSRPSNRTLIDMTVLQAQ
;
A
#
# COMPACT_ATOMS: atom_id res chain seq x y z
N MET A 1 23.48 30.99 -44.60
CA MET A 1 22.89 31.42 -43.32
C MET A 1 21.57 30.67 -43.20
N LYS A 2 21.49 29.60 -42.40
CA LYS A 2 21.06 29.62 -40.98
C LYS A 2 19.66 30.26 -40.91
N PHE A 3 18.57 29.53 -40.69
CA PHE A 3 18.33 28.72 -39.50
C PHE A 3 17.48 27.48 -39.79
N ILE A 4 17.88 26.42 -39.10
CA ILE A 4 17.32 25.08 -39.07
C ILE A 4 15.87 25.15 -38.61
N LEU A 5 14.97 24.70 -39.49
CA LEU A 5 13.61 24.30 -39.17
C LEU A 5 13.67 23.24 -38.05
N MET A 6 13.18 23.64 -36.88
CA MET A 6 12.20 22.84 -36.14
C MET A 6 12.56 21.35 -36.00
N ILE A 7 13.65 21.07 -35.30
CA ILE A 7 13.83 19.77 -34.66
C ILE A 7 12.90 19.77 -33.43
N ALA A 8 11.60 19.58 -33.70
CA ALA A 8 10.66 19.05 -32.73
C ALA A 8 10.98 17.56 -32.55
N VAL A 9 12.11 17.27 -31.91
CA VAL A 9 12.34 15.95 -31.34
C VAL A 9 11.44 15.89 -30.13
N LEU A 10 10.22 15.40 -30.38
CA LEU A 10 9.63 14.28 -29.67
C LEU A 10 10.42 13.97 -28.39
N VAL A 11 10.14 14.72 -27.33
CA VAL A 11 10.36 14.20 -25.99
C VAL A 11 9.39 13.04 -25.90
N SER A 12 9.93 11.84 -26.12
CA SER A 12 9.26 10.58 -25.95
C SER A 12 8.74 10.52 -24.52
N ALA A 13 7.49 10.95 -24.34
CA ALA A 13 6.70 10.46 -23.24
C ALA A 13 6.59 8.95 -23.50
N ASN A 14 7.45 8.18 -22.82
CA ASN A 14 7.30 6.73 -22.72
C ASN A 14 6.03 6.48 -21.90
N VAL A 15 4.88 6.64 -22.54
CA VAL A 15 3.60 6.24 -21.97
C VAL A 15 3.59 4.72 -22.09
N PHE A 16 3.95 4.06 -21.00
CA PHE A 16 3.74 2.63 -20.88
C PHE A 16 2.24 2.42 -20.73
N ALA A 17 1.71 1.65 -21.67
CA ALA A 17 0.35 1.19 -21.71
C ALA A 17 0.24 0.06 -20.68
N ALA A 18 -0.57 0.24 -19.63
CA ALA A 18 -0.80 -0.77 -18.58
C ALA A 18 -2.30 -1.03 -18.42
N ASP A 19 -2.64 -2.12 -17.73
CA ASP A 19 -4.00 -2.42 -17.30
C ASP A 19 -4.09 -2.61 -15.78
N TYR A 20 -5.31 -2.60 -15.26
CA TYR A 20 -5.57 -2.93 -13.87
C TYR A 20 -5.79 -4.44 -13.69
N GLU A 21 -4.98 -5.05 -12.82
CA GLU A 21 -5.17 -6.41 -12.36
C GLU A 21 -5.91 -6.43 -11.02
N ARG A 22 -6.93 -7.28 -10.91
CA ARG A 22 -7.67 -7.47 -9.66
C ARG A 22 -6.93 -8.41 -8.73
N GLN A 23 -6.62 -7.91 -7.53
CA GLN A 23 -5.99 -8.65 -6.45
C GLN A 23 -6.97 -8.94 -5.32
N MET A 24 -6.81 -10.11 -4.69
CA MET A 24 -7.54 -10.50 -3.49
C MET A 24 -6.58 -11.11 -2.48
N ASP A 25 -6.28 -10.36 -1.43
CA ASP A 25 -5.42 -10.84 -0.35
C ASP A 25 -6.21 -11.17 0.91
N SER A 26 -5.75 -12.19 1.62
CA SER A 26 -6.13 -12.44 3.01
C SER A 26 -4.88 -12.57 3.87
N PHE A 27 -4.76 -11.69 4.86
CA PHE A 27 -3.62 -11.67 5.78
C PHE A 27 -4.09 -11.45 7.22
N THR A 28 -3.23 -11.80 8.17
CA THR A 28 -3.48 -11.63 9.60
C THR A 28 -2.49 -10.65 10.17
N ILE A 29 -3.00 -9.61 10.82
CA ILE A 29 -2.20 -8.65 11.58
C ILE A 29 -1.86 -9.27 12.93
N SER A 30 -0.57 -9.44 13.19
CA SER A 30 -0.04 -10.08 14.39
C SER A 30 1.21 -9.35 14.89
N THR A 31 1.03 -8.13 15.36
CA THR A 31 2.12 -7.37 15.97
C THR A 31 2.50 -7.93 17.33
N ILE A 32 3.80 -8.20 17.51
CA ILE A 32 4.42 -8.40 18.83
C ILE A 32 5.07 -7.07 19.24
N ALA A 33 4.67 -6.51 20.38
CA ALA A 33 5.29 -5.34 20.96
C ALA A 33 6.73 -5.65 21.41
N GLY A 34 7.57 -4.63 21.54
CA GLY A 34 8.99 -4.80 21.92
C GLY A 34 9.25 -5.48 23.27
N ASN A 35 8.21 -5.67 24.09
CA ASN A 35 8.24 -6.44 25.34
C ASN A 35 7.75 -7.89 25.18
N GLY A 36 7.55 -8.39 23.95
CA GLY A 36 7.04 -9.73 23.66
C GLY A 36 5.52 -9.88 23.77
N ALA A 37 4.78 -8.84 24.18
CA ALA A 37 3.33 -8.91 24.28
C ALA A 37 2.66 -8.83 22.90
N ARG A 38 1.62 -9.63 22.67
CA ARG A 38 0.81 -9.55 21.45
C ARG A 38 -0.07 -8.30 21.50
N VAL A 39 -0.04 -7.49 20.44
CA VAL A 39 -0.89 -6.31 20.27
C VAL A 39 -2.10 -6.72 19.44
N TYR A 40 -3.29 -6.34 19.92
CA TYR A 40 -4.55 -6.54 19.21
C TYR A 40 -5.07 -5.17 18.75
N TYR A 41 -5.55 -5.10 17.52
CA TYR A 41 -6.13 -3.90 16.93
C TYR A 41 -7.65 -4.06 16.81
N ASN A 42 -8.40 -2.96 16.89
CA ASN A 42 -9.82 -2.98 16.54
C ASN A 42 -9.97 -3.03 15.01
N CYS A 43 -10.94 -3.79 14.53
CA CYS A 43 -11.11 -4.00 13.10
C CYS A 43 -11.38 -2.71 12.32
N ASP A 44 -12.18 -1.78 12.85
CA ASP A 44 -12.45 -0.50 12.17
C ASP A 44 -11.16 0.29 11.84
N SER A 45 -10.18 0.26 12.75
CA SER A 45 -8.88 0.90 12.52
C SER A 45 -8.09 0.13 11.47
N VAL A 46 -8.04 -1.20 11.56
CA VAL A 46 -7.32 -2.04 10.59
C VAL A 46 -7.89 -1.86 9.18
N GLU A 47 -9.22 -1.84 9.02
CA GLU A 47 -9.87 -1.61 7.72
C GLU A 47 -9.53 -0.23 7.16
N THR A 48 -9.66 0.81 7.99
CA THR A 48 -9.37 2.19 7.60
C THR A 48 -7.90 2.35 7.19
N LYS A 49 -6.98 1.76 7.94
CA LYS A 49 -5.54 1.82 7.65
C LYS A 49 -5.18 1.02 6.41
N THR A 50 -5.76 -0.16 6.24
CA THR A 50 -5.51 -1.01 5.06
C THR A 50 -5.95 -0.29 3.79
N LYS A 51 -7.17 0.25 3.79
CA LYS A 51 -7.68 1.05 2.67
C LYS A 51 -6.75 2.21 2.35
N LYS A 52 -6.35 2.97 3.37
CA LYS A 52 -5.45 4.13 3.18
C LYS A 52 -4.08 3.73 2.62
N VAL A 53 -3.47 2.65 3.11
CA VAL A 53 -2.17 2.16 2.61
C VAL A 53 -2.29 1.77 1.14
N LEU A 54 -3.30 0.98 0.78
CA LEU A 54 -3.55 0.57 -0.61
C LEU A 54 -3.75 1.77 -1.54
N GLU A 55 -4.59 2.74 -1.14
CA GLU A 55 -4.81 3.97 -1.91
C GLU A 55 -3.51 4.78 -2.07
N GLN A 56 -2.69 4.88 -1.01
CA GLN A 56 -1.40 5.59 -1.07
C GLN A 56 -0.36 4.91 -1.97
N MET A 57 -0.47 3.59 -2.12
CA MET A 57 0.33 2.79 -3.05
C MET A 57 -0.20 2.86 -4.49
N GLY A 58 -1.40 3.41 -4.70
CA GLY A 58 -1.99 3.65 -6.02
C GLY A 58 -3.04 2.63 -6.46
N ALA A 59 -3.49 1.76 -5.55
CA ALA A 59 -4.55 0.82 -5.84
C ALA A 59 -5.94 1.47 -5.83
N ILE A 60 -6.85 0.92 -6.63
CA ILE A 60 -8.28 1.21 -6.57
C ILE A 60 -8.91 0.19 -5.62
N VAL A 61 -9.25 0.63 -4.41
CA VAL A 61 -9.78 -0.26 -3.37
C VAL A 61 -11.27 -0.55 -3.60
N GLN A 62 -11.59 -1.81 -3.83
CA GLN A 62 -12.98 -2.28 -4.01
C GLN A 62 -13.64 -2.59 -2.67
N SER A 63 -12.94 -3.34 -1.80
CA SER A 63 -13.43 -3.63 -0.46
C SER A 63 -12.29 -3.99 0.48
N VAL A 64 -12.45 -3.67 1.76
CA VAL A 64 -11.62 -4.16 2.85
C VAL A 64 -12.55 -4.63 3.95
N ARG A 65 -12.36 -5.84 4.44
CA ARG A 65 -13.11 -6.42 5.55
C ARG A 65 -12.16 -6.98 6.58
N CYS A 66 -12.43 -6.73 7.86
CA CYS A 66 -11.70 -7.27 8.97
C CYS A 66 -12.61 -8.13 9.86
N THR A 67 -12.03 -9.19 10.41
CA THR A 67 -12.66 -10.04 11.42
C THR A 67 -11.71 -10.27 12.59
N GLY A 68 -12.26 -10.54 13.78
CA GLY A 68 -11.48 -10.70 15.02
C GLY A 68 -11.12 -9.35 15.65
N GLY A 69 -9.86 -9.19 16.05
CA GLY A 69 -9.38 -7.98 16.71
C GLY A 69 -9.90 -7.78 18.13
N LEU A 70 -9.85 -6.52 18.57
CA LEU A 70 -10.51 -6.06 19.79
C LEU A 70 -12.02 -5.90 19.51
N ASP A 71 -12.79 -6.95 19.77
CA ASP A 71 -14.24 -6.91 19.64
C ASP A 71 -14.88 -6.41 20.96
N ARG A 72 -15.44 -5.20 20.92
CA ARG A 72 -16.21 -4.65 22.05
C ARG A 72 -17.50 -5.43 22.34
N TRP A 73 -18.00 -6.20 21.37
CA TRP A 73 -19.30 -6.87 21.44
C TRP A 73 -19.21 -8.28 22.05
N ASN A 74 -18.11 -9.01 21.81
CA ASN A 74 -17.91 -10.36 22.34
C ASN A 74 -17.06 -10.45 23.61
N GLY A 75 -16.43 -9.35 24.06
CA GLY A 75 -16.01 -9.07 25.45
C GLY A 75 -15.08 -10.04 26.20
N ARG A 76 -14.80 -11.24 25.70
CA ARG A 76 -14.09 -12.31 26.42
C ARG A 76 -12.81 -12.80 25.75
N PHE A 77 -12.65 -12.58 24.45
CA PHE A 77 -11.48 -13.08 23.71
C PHE A 77 -10.99 -12.05 22.70
N ASN A 78 -9.72 -11.63 22.87
CA ASN A 78 -9.02 -10.84 21.86
C ASN A 78 -8.43 -11.81 20.84
N LEU A 79 -8.79 -11.64 19.57
CA LEU A 79 -8.28 -12.45 18.47
C LEU A 79 -7.39 -11.59 17.56
N PRO A 80 -6.40 -12.19 16.86
CA PRO A 80 -5.70 -11.48 15.79
C PRO A 80 -6.68 -10.89 14.78
N ALA A 81 -6.36 -9.74 14.21
CA ALA A 81 -7.20 -9.11 13.20
C ALA A 81 -6.90 -9.76 11.85
N ARG A 82 -7.88 -10.44 11.27
CA ARG A 82 -7.78 -11.02 9.93
C ARG A 82 -8.42 -10.09 8.92
N VAL A 83 -7.66 -9.71 7.90
CA VAL A 83 -8.06 -8.79 6.85
C VAL A 83 -8.27 -9.56 5.56
N THR A 84 -9.31 -9.18 4.82
CA THR A 84 -9.52 -9.55 3.43
C THR A 84 -9.67 -8.26 2.63
N ALA A 85 -8.79 -8.04 1.66
CA ALA A 85 -8.81 -6.87 0.82
C ALA A 85 -8.98 -7.28 -0.65
N VAL A 86 -9.85 -6.57 -1.36
CA VAL A 86 -10.02 -6.68 -2.81
C VAL A 86 -9.74 -5.32 -3.40
N TYR A 87 -8.81 -5.26 -4.33
CA TYR A 87 -8.34 -4.00 -4.91
C TYR A 87 -7.73 -4.26 -6.28
N ASP A 88 -7.71 -3.23 -7.10
CA ASP A 88 -7.13 -3.30 -8.45
C ASP A 88 -5.80 -2.53 -8.47
N VAL A 89 -4.73 -3.15 -8.98
CA VAL A 89 -3.37 -2.60 -9.09
C VAL A 89 -2.96 -2.47 -10.54
N LEU A 90 -2.05 -1.55 -10.85
CA LEU A 90 -1.51 -1.47 -12.21
C LEU A 90 -0.47 -2.56 -12.43
N ASN A 91 -0.58 -3.24 -13.56
CA ASN A 91 0.37 -4.24 -14.03
C ASN A 91 0.88 -3.82 -15.42
N SER A 92 2.18 -3.60 -15.54
CA SER A 92 2.88 -3.19 -16.77
C SER A 92 3.06 -4.32 -17.77
N GLU A 93 2.86 -5.57 -17.36
CA GLU A 93 2.89 -6.76 -18.23
C GLU A 93 1.58 -6.94 -19.00
N LEU A 94 0.51 -6.25 -18.61
CA LEU A 94 -0.79 -6.28 -19.28
C LEU A 94 -0.86 -5.18 -20.36
N ASP A 95 -1.19 -5.59 -21.58
CA ASP A 95 -1.27 -4.73 -22.77
C ASP A 95 -2.55 -3.87 -22.72
N GLY A 96 -2.52 -2.78 -21.95
CA GLY A 96 -3.68 -1.93 -21.64
C GLY A 96 -3.52 -0.46 -22.08
N ASN A 97 -4.58 0.35 -21.95
CA ASN A 97 -4.60 1.76 -22.39
C ASN A 97 -4.40 2.77 -21.24
N VAL A 98 -3.96 2.35 -20.06
CA VAL A 98 -3.74 3.26 -18.93
C VAL A 98 -2.38 3.93 -19.08
N ALA A 99 -2.37 5.26 -19.13
CA ALA A 99 -1.13 6.02 -19.03
C ALA A 99 -0.58 5.90 -17.61
N THR A 100 0.65 5.38 -17.50
CA THR A 100 1.31 5.16 -16.22
C THR A 100 2.54 6.04 -16.03
N ARG A 101 2.94 6.21 -14.77
CA ARG A 101 4.20 6.84 -14.40
C ARG A 101 4.75 6.22 -13.12
N ILE A 102 6.06 6.27 -12.98
CA ILE A 102 6.75 5.94 -11.74
C ILE A 102 6.65 7.13 -10.79
N VAL A 103 6.02 6.95 -9.62
CA VAL A 103 5.79 8.01 -8.64
C VAL A 103 6.51 7.69 -7.34
N SER A 104 7.20 8.68 -6.78
CA SER A 104 7.70 8.60 -5.41
C SER A 104 6.59 8.98 -4.43
N THR A 105 6.11 8.01 -3.65
CA THR A 105 5.07 8.20 -2.63
C THR A 105 5.61 7.92 -1.24
N ARG A 106 4.94 8.47 -0.23
CA ARG A 106 5.31 8.35 1.18
C ARG A 106 4.10 8.03 2.04
N ILE A 107 4.17 6.89 2.73
CA ILE A 107 3.28 6.58 3.84
C ILE A 107 3.93 7.16 5.11
N SER A 108 3.34 8.24 5.63
CA SER A 108 3.81 8.90 6.86
C SER A 108 2.66 9.12 7.82
N GLU A 109 2.77 8.56 9.02
CA GLU A 109 1.79 8.73 10.09
C GLU A 109 2.50 8.83 11.44
N ARG A 110 2.03 9.72 12.33
CA ARG A 110 2.66 9.95 13.64
C ARG A 110 2.64 8.72 14.55
N ASP A 111 1.60 7.91 14.45
CA ASP A 111 1.39 6.68 15.23
C ASP A 111 1.18 5.48 14.29
N ASN A 112 0.96 4.30 14.85
CA ASN A 112 0.59 3.06 14.13
C ASN A 112 1.68 2.49 13.21
N CYS A 113 2.96 2.73 13.52
CA CYS A 113 4.10 2.21 12.74
C CYS A 113 3.99 0.70 12.45
N HIS A 114 3.76 -0.12 13.48
CA HIS A 114 3.69 -1.57 13.28
C HIS A 114 2.52 -1.99 12.39
N LEU A 115 1.34 -1.38 12.58
CA LEU A 115 0.16 -1.70 11.78
C LEU A 115 0.37 -1.36 10.30
N ASN A 116 0.85 -0.15 10.02
CA ASN A 116 1.10 0.27 8.64
C ASN A 116 2.20 -0.56 7.97
N ILE A 117 3.26 -0.93 8.70
CA ILE A 117 4.29 -1.82 8.16
C ILE A 117 3.74 -3.22 7.90
N GLU A 118 2.99 -3.82 8.81
CA GLU A 118 2.43 -5.15 8.58
C GLU A 118 1.47 -5.18 7.39
N ILE A 119 0.64 -4.14 7.23
CA ILE A 119 -0.22 -4.00 6.05
C ILE A 119 0.65 -3.86 4.79
N PHE A 120 1.64 -2.96 4.79
CA PHE A 120 2.51 -2.74 3.64
C PHE A 120 3.24 -4.03 3.24
N GLU A 121 3.86 -4.71 4.19
CA GLU A 121 4.56 -5.98 3.96
C GLU A 121 3.64 -7.09 3.44
N ALA A 122 2.36 -7.09 3.83
CA ALA A 122 1.40 -8.07 3.36
C ALA A 122 0.94 -7.88 1.92
N VAL A 123 0.97 -6.64 1.40
CA VAL A 123 0.42 -6.30 0.07
C VAL A 123 1.48 -5.84 -0.94
N LYS A 124 2.69 -5.49 -0.50
CA LYS A 124 3.74 -4.88 -1.35
C LYS A 124 4.12 -5.70 -2.56
N ASP A 125 4.04 -7.03 -2.48
CA ASP A 125 4.46 -7.93 -3.56
C ASP A 125 3.46 -7.93 -4.73
N ASN A 126 2.26 -7.39 -4.53
CA ASN A 126 1.25 -7.18 -5.56
C ASN A 126 1.39 -5.84 -6.29
N PHE A 127 2.39 -5.03 -5.94
CA PHE A 127 2.65 -3.74 -6.57
C PHE A 127 4.01 -3.75 -7.27
N GLU A 128 4.09 -3.08 -8.42
CA GLU A 128 5.37 -2.83 -9.07
C GLU A 128 6.16 -1.71 -8.36
N ILE A 129 6.92 -2.10 -7.34
CA ILE A 129 7.75 -1.21 -6.53
C ILE A 129 9.21 -1.31 -6.99
N GLU A 130 9.75 -0.23 -7.57
CA GLU A 130 11.16 -0.15 -8.00
C GLU A 130 12.11 -0.14 -6.80
N LYS A 131 11.76 0.67 -5.78
CA LYS A 131 12.54 0.82 -4.56
C LYS A 131 11.63 1.22 -3.40
N PHE A 132 11.99 0.78 -2.20
CA PHE A 132 11.39 1.28 -0.98
C PHE A 132 12.40 1.33 0.16
N THR A 133 12.17 2.24 1.09
CA THR A 133 12.87 2.31 2.37
C THR A 133 11.85 2.48 3.47
N GLN A 134 11.98 1.68 4.53
CA GLN A 134 11.10 1.76 5.69
C GLN A 134 11.88 1.99 6.98
N ARG A 135 11.32 2.80 7.87
CA ARG A 135 11.88 3.01 9.22
C ARG A 135 11.45 1.86 10.13
N ARG A 136 12.40 1.29 10.88
CA ARG A 136 12.08 0.27 11.90
C ARG A 136 11.14 0.83 12.97
N CYS A 137 10.13 0.03 13.34
CA CYS A 137 9.29 0.31 14.49
C CYS A 137 9.87 -0.34 15.74
N SER A 138 10.35 0.48 16.69
CA SER A 138 10.79 0.00 18.01
C SER A 138 9.64 0.01 19.03
N ARG A 139 8.62 0.83 18.80
CA ARG A 139 7.43 0.96 19.65
C ARG A 139 6.17 1.12 18.78
N PRO A 140 4.99 0.66 19.25
CA PRO A 140 3.70 0.86 18.58
C PRO A 140 3.40 2.32 18.20
N SER A 141 3.76 3.27 19.08
CA SER A 141 3.55 4.71 18.90
C SER A 141 4.64 5.40 18.08
N ASN A 142 5.58 4.65 17.48
CA ASN A 142 6.56 5.28 16.61
C ASN A 142 5.85 5.86 15.37
N ARG A 143 6.50 6.85 14.77
CA ARG A 143 6.11 7.39 13.47
C ARG A 143 6.33 6.33 12.38
N THR A 144 5.29 6.06 11.60
CA THR A 144 5.38 5.32 10.33
C THR A 144 6.13 6.19 9.31
N LEU A 145 7.13 5.63 8.65
CA LEU A 145 7.75 6.23 7.48
C LEU A 145 8.14 5.11 6.50
N ILE A 146 7.41 5.05 5.39
CA ILE A 146 7.71 4.19 4.25
C ILE A 146 7.78 5.11 3.03
N ASP A 147 8.98 5.28 2.49
CA ASP A 147 9.23 5.95 1.23
C ASP A 147 9.31 4.87 0.14
N MET A 148 8.56 5.03 -0.94
CA MET A 148 8.58 4.06 -2.04
C MET A 148 8.47 4.75 -3.39
N THR A 149 8.94 4.06 -4.41
CA THR A 149 8.80 4.44 -5.81
C THR A 149 8.03 3.32 -6.50
N VAL A 150 6.80 3.62 -6.93
CA VAL A 150 5.81 2.63 -7.36
C VAL A 150 5.13 3.09 -8.65
N LEU A 151 4.74 2.13 -9.49
CA LEU A 151 3.95 2.40 -10.68
C LEU A 151 2.54 2.87 -10.30
N GLN A 152 2.12 4.03 -10.83
CA GLN A 152 0.78 4.59 -10.61
C GLN A 152 0.19 5.14 -11.91
N ALA A 153 -1.14 5.26 -11.93
CA ALA A 153 -1.84 5.93 -13.01
C ALA A 153 -1.46 7.40 -13.04
N GLN A 154 -1.38 7.97 -14.24
CA GLN A 154 -1.00 9.36 -14.44
C GLN A 154 -2.03 10.34 -13.88
#